data_AF-A0A4Y7U2I5-F1
#
_entry.id   AF-A0A4Y7U2I5-F1
#
_cell.length_a   1.000
_cell.length_b   1.000
_cell.length_c   1.000
_cell.angle_alpha   90.00
_cell.angle_beta   90.00
_cell.angle_gamma   90.00
#
_symmetry.space_group_name_H-M   'P 1'
#
loop_
_entity.id
_entity.type
_entity.pdbx_description
1 polymer ?
#
loop_
_entity_poly.entity_id
_entity_poly.type
_entity_poly.pdbx_seq_one_letter_code
_entity_poly.pdbx_strand_id
1 'polypeptide(L)' 'MTKQMLGNPKLTVTSIENIKEGINHIVVDSIQYGNQEMIMEKDVAVPMSDGA' A
#
# COMPACT_ATOMS: atom_id res chain seq x y z
N MET A 1 -11.40 10.59 -17.37
CA MET A 1 -10.91 10.78 -15.98
C MET A 1 -9.45 11.18 -16.05
N THR A 2 -9.09 12.35 -15.54
CA THR A 2 -7.69 12.75 -15.40
C THR A 2 -7.10 11.95 -14.24
N LYS A 3 -6.13 11.08 -14.52
CA LYS A 3 -5.52 10.21 -13.51
C LYS A 3 -4.58 11.07 -12.65
N GLN A 4 -4.79 11.10 -11.33
CA GLN A 4 -4.01 11.93 -10.42
C GLN A 4 -2.60 11.33 -10.24
N MET A 5 -1.62 11.87 -10.97
CA MET A 5 -0.24 11.36 -11.01
C MET A 5 0.71 12.08 -10.04
N LEU A 6 0.26 13.15 -9.38
CA LEU A 6 1.10 13.94 -8.46
C LEU A 6 0.92 13.54 -6.99
N GLY A 7 0.02 12.58 -6.72
CA GLY A 7 -0.28 12.11 -5.38
C GLY A 7 -1.02 13.15 -4.54
N ASN A 8 -0.92 13.01 -3.22
CA ASN A 8 -1.53 13.90 -2.24
C ASN A 8 -0.48 14.33 -1.20
N PRO A 9 0.11 15.54 -1.32
CA PRO A 9 1.17 16.01 -0.43
C PRO A 9 0.68 16.33 0.99
N LYS A 10 -0.63 16.32 1.24
CA LYS A 10 -1.20 16.53 2.58
C LYS A 10 -1.16 15.27 3.43
N LEU A 11 -0.91 14.12 2.83
CA LEU A 11 -0.87 12.84 3.52
C LEU A 11 0.55 12.49 3.95
N THR A 12 0.64 11.91 5.15
CA THR A 12 1.89 11.42 5.71
C THR A 12 2.18 10.02 5.21
N VAL A 13 3.41 9.78 4.75
CA VAL A 13 3.89 8.46 4.31
C VAL A 13 3.78 7.46 5.46
N THR A 14 3.30 6.26 5.16
CA THR A 14 3.19 5.18 6.15
C THR A 14 4.56 4.57 6.41
N SER A 15 5.03 4.59 7.66
CA SER A 15 6.25 3.86 8.03
C SER A 15 6.02 2.35 7.92
N ILE A 16 6.93 1.65 7.24
CA ILE A 16 6.82 0.22 6.92
C ILE A 16 6.76 -0.66 8.19
N GLU A 17 7.41 -0.22 9.26
CA GLU A 17 7.44 -0.93 10.55
C GLU A 17 6.08 -0.96 11.25
N ASN A 18 5.19 -0.02 10.92
CA ASN A 18 3.87 0.09 11.52
C ASN A 18 2.81 -0.78 10.82
N ILE A 19 3.13 -1.37 9.66
CA ILE A 19 2.20 -2.16 8.85
C ILE A 19 1.98 -3.53 9.51
N LYS A 20 0.71 -3.84 9.82
CA LYS A 20 0.29 -5.10 10.44
C LYS A 20 -0.15 -6.12 9.39
N GLU A 21 -0.25 -7.38 9.80
CA GLU A 21 -0.83 -8.44 8.97
C GLU A 21 -2.28 -8.10 8.58
N GLY A 22 -2.69 -8.49 7.37
CA GLY A 22 -4.01 -8.23 6.80
C GLY A 22 -4.07 -7.01 5.88
N ILE A 23 -5.27 -6.42 5.76
CA ILE A 23 -5.57 -5.31 4.87
C ILE A 23 -5.19 -3.98 5.54
N ASN A 24 -4.31 -3.21 4.91
CA ASN A 24 -3.86 -1.90 5.38
C ASN A 24 -4.13 -0.84 4.32
N HIS A 25 -4.64 0.32 4.74
CA HIS A 25 -4.64 1.53 3.92
C HIS A 25 -3.35 2.30 4.20
N ILE A 26 -2.51 2.46 3.19
CA ILE A 26 -1.17 3.04 3.33
C ILE A 26 -0.96 4.19 2.35
N VAL A 27 0.06 4.98 2.65
CA VAL A 27 0.58 6.04 1.79
C VAL A 27 2.03 5.69 1.46
N VAL A 28 2.32 5.48 0.17
CA VAL A 28 3.66 5.17 -0.35
C VAL A 28 4.34 6.45 -0.84
N ASP A 29 5.63 6.58 -0.57
CA ASP A 29 6.49 7.64 -1.10
C ASP A 29 6.95 7.32 -2.53
N SER A 30 6.02 7.39 -3.49
CA SER A 30 6.39 7.15 -4.89
C SER A 30 7.36 8.22 -5.39
N ILE A 31 8.54 7.77 -5.83
CA ILE A 31 9.57 8.66 -6.43
C ILE A 31 9.00 9.42 -7.63
N GLN A 32 8.17 8.76 -8.45
CA GLN A 32 7.65 9.32 -9.70
C GLN A 32 6.34 10.08 -9.50
N TYR A 33 5.56 9.72 -8.50
CA TYR A 33 4.16 10.15 -8.37
C TYR A 33 3.81 10.78 -7.03
N GLY A 34 4.80 11.09 -6.18
CA GLY A 34 4.59 11.68 -4.85
C GLY A 34 3.93 10.73 -3.86
N ASN A 35 3.26 11.28 -2.85
CA ASN A 35 2.60 10.48 -1.81
C ASN A 35 1.32 9.86 -2.36
N GLN A 36 1.27 8.53 -2.43
CA GLN A 36 0.20 7.79 -3.11
C GLN A 36 -0.55 6.88 -2.14
N GLU A 37 -1.86 7.01 -2.11
CA GLU A 37 -2.76 6.17 -1.32
C GLU A 37 -2.97 4.82 -2.02
N MET A 38 -2.86 3.71 -1.27
CA MET A 38 -3.19 2.38 -1.77
C MET A 38 -3.58 1.42 -0.64
N ILE A 39 -4.13 0.28 -1.04
CA ILE A 39 -4.37 -0.85 -0.14
C ILE A 39 -3.18 -1.81 -0.27
N MET A 40 -2.60 -2.19 0.87
CA MET A 40 -1.58 -3.22 0.99
C MET A 40 -2.12 -4.37 1.82
N GLU A 41 -2.13 -5.56 1.22
CA GLU A 41 -2.42 -6.82 1.91
C GLU A 41 -1.09 -7.45 2.34
N LYS A 42 -0.86 -7.54 3.65
CA LYS A 42 0.37 -8.08 4.22
C LYS A 42 0.12 -9.47 4.80
N ASP A 43 0.97 -10.42 4.43
CA ASP A 43 0.99 -11.79 4.95
C ASP A 43 -0.35 -12.54 4.78
N VAL A 44 -1.12 -12.23 3.73
CA VAL A 44 -2.35 -12.96 3.40
C VAL A 44 -1.98 -14.31 2.78
N ALA A 45 -2.28 -15.40 3.50
CA ALA A 45 -1.99 -16.75 3.07
C ALA A 45 -2.86 -17.17 1.87
N VAL A 46 -2.24 -17.84 0.90
CA VAL A 46 -2.92 -18.51 -0.21
C VAL A 46 -2.75 -20.01 -0.03
N PRO A 47 -3.78 -20.74 0.43
CA PRO A 47 -3.68 -22.18 0.61
C PRO A 47 -3.66 -22.88 -0.76
N MET A 48 -2.60 -23.65 -1.02
CA MET A 48 -2.51 -24.46 -2.23
C MET A 48 -3.25 -25.78 -2.07
N SER A 49 -3.67 -26.37 -3.19
CA SER A 49 -4.39 -27.65 -3.21
C SER A 49 -3.56 -28.84 -2.72
N ASP A 50 -2.23 -28.73 -2.75
CA ASP A 50 -1.28 -29.72 -2.23
C ASP A 50 -0.91 -29.47 -0.75
N GLY A 51 -1.49 -28.45 -0.11
CA GLY A 51 -1.23 -28.09 1.28
C GLY A 51 -0.02 -27.19 1.49
N ALA A 52 0.60 -26.68 0.41
CA ALA A 52 1.62 -25.63 0.47
C ALA A 52 1.05 -24.21 0.60
#